data_AF-A0A842UUA0-F1
#
_entry.id   AF-A0A842UUA0-F1
#
_cell.length_a   1.000
_cell.length_b   1.000
_cell.length_c   1.000
_cell.angle_alpha   90.00
_cell.angle_beta   90.00
_cell.angle_gamma   90.00
#
_symmetry.space_group_name_H-M   'P 1'
#
loop_
_entity.id
_entity.type
_entity.pdbx_description
1 polymer ?
#
loop_
_entity_poly.entity_id
_entity_poly.type
_entity_poly.pdbx_seq_one_letter_code
_entity_poly.pdbx_strand_id
1 'polypeptide(L)'
;MAKKKVTLEEINKKLDNLSKTLKKCLLLEEKIAAEEHEELQKELEELKMLERLEENLEKRGPHPLKKITYKDFAKGALGAFIGIVAHYTVIYGIHIAEKLTITRATILFILAYVLGGVFLYATGFRKVSTRLIWFLPVRLTVLYGISLVMSVAVLYLFFPDFIHHFFWEGYKQVAAVTLTALIGACTADLIGKE
;
A
#
# COMPACT_ATOMS: atom_id res chain seq x y z
N MET A 1 64.16 -29.31 -67.48
CA MET A 1 63.35 -29.55 -66.26
C MET A 1 63.13 -31.06 -66.13
N ALA A 2 63.73 -31.70 -65.13
CA ALA A 2 63.59 -33.14 -64.92
C ALA A 2 62.17 -33.47 -64.40
N LYS A 3 61.42 -34.32 -65.12
CA LYS A 3 60.15 -34.86 -64.64
C LYS A 3 60.45 -35.86 -63.51
N LYS A 4 60.17 -35.46 -62.27
CA LYS A 4 60.28 -36.33 -61.10
C LYS A 4 59.29 -37.50 -61.27
N LYS A 5 59.79 -38.73 -61.45
CA LYS A 5 58.97 -39.94 -61.48
C LYS A 5 58.46 -40.19 -60.07
N VAL A 6 57.18 -39.91 -59.84
CA VAL A 6 56.47 -40.25 -58.60
C VAL A 6 56.40 -41.78 -58.53
N THR A 7 56.90 -42.36 -57.45
CA THR A 7 56.85 -43.81 -57.22
C THR A 7 55.49 -44.23 -56.67
N LEU A 8 55.06 -45.45 -56.97
CA LEU A 8 53.79 -46.03 -56.48
C LEU A 8 53.67 -45.98 -54.94
N GLU A 9 54.80 -46.08 -54.24
CA GLU A 9 54.86 -45.94 -52.78
C GLU A 9 54.48 -44.53 -52.29
N GLU A 10 54.90 -43.47 -53.00
CA GLU A 10 54.52 -42.09 -52.66
C GLU A 10 53.01 -41.87 -52.83
N ILE A 11 52.39 -42.51 -53.82
CA ILE A 11 50.94 -42.46 -54.06
C ILE A 11 50.19 -43.17 -52.94
N ASN A 12 50.62 -44.38 -52.56
CA ASN A 12 49.99 -45.14 -51.47
C ASN A 12 50.11 -44.41 -50.12
N LYS A 13 51.26 -43.78 -49.84
CA LYS A 13 51.45 -42.97 -48.62
C LYS A 13 50.54 -41.74 -48.60
N LYS A 14 50.30 -41.11 -49.75
CA LYS A 14 49.34 -40.00 -49.87
C LYS A 14 47.89 -40.47 -49.69
N LEU A 15 47.54 -41.64 -50.24
CA LEU A 15 46.21 -42.22 -50.11
C LEU A 15 45.89 -42.57 -48.65
N ASP A 16 46.87 -43.13 -47.94
CA ASP A 16 46.74 -43.48 -46.52
C ASP A 16 46.62 -42.23 -45.62
N ASN A 17 47.34 -41.16 -45.95
CA ASN A 17 47.20 -39.86 -45.30
C ASN A 17 45.83 -39.19 -45.58
N LEU A 18 45.33 -39.31 -46.82
CA LEU A 18 43.99 -38.82 -47.18
C LEU A 18 42.89 -39.57 -46.42
N SER A 19 42.99 -40.90 -46.35
CA SER A 19 42.08 -41.76 -45.57
C SER A 19 42.04 -41.35 -44.08
N LYS A 20 43.21 -41.14 -43.46
CA LYS A 20 43.30 -40.67 -42.07
C LYS A 20 42.71 -39.28 -41.87
N THR A 21 42.90 -38.38 -42.84
CA THR A 21 42.32 -37.03 -42.80
C THR A 21 40.80 -37.08 -42.93
N LEU A 22 40.27 -37.86 -43.88
CA LEU A 22 38.83 -38.08 -44.06
C LEU A 22 38.16 -38.62 -42.80
N LYS A 23 38.78 -39.61 -42.16
CA LYS A 23 38.27 -40.18 -40.91
C LYS A 23 38.27 -39.17 -39.75
N LYS A 24 39.25 -38.27 -39.70
CA LYS A 24 39.28 -37.16 -38.72
C LYS A 24 38.21 -36.11 -39.01
N CYS A 25 37.97 -35.76 -40.28
CA CYS A 25 36.90 -34.83 -40.65
C CYS A 25 35.52 -35.38 -40.28
N LEU A 26 35.24 -36.65 -40.56
CA LEU A 26 33.96 -37.29 -40.18
C LEU A 26 33.74 -37.28 -38.66
N LEU A 27 34.77 -37.58 -37.87
CA LEU A 27 34.68 -37.52 -36.40
C LEU A 27 34.50 -36.10 -35.86
N LEU A 28 35.01 -35.08 -36.57
CA LEU A 28 34.78 -33.68 -36.23
C LEU A 28 33.36 -33.24 -36.57
N GLU A 29 32.83 -33.64 -37.72
CA GLU A 29 31.44 -33.38 -38.12
C GLU A 29 30.45 -34.01 -37.14
N GLU A 30 30.66 -35.26 -36.72
CA GLU A 30 29.81 -35.89 -35.70
C GLU A 30 29.85 -35.15 -34.36
N LYS A 31 31.01 -34.65 -33.96
CA LYS A 31 31.15 -33.87 -32.70
C LYS A 31 30.46 -32.52 -32.78
N ILE A 32 30.64 -31.80 -33.89
CA ILE A 32 29.99 -30.51 -34.11
C ILE A 32 28.47 -30.70 -34.16
N ALA A 33 27.99 -31.71 -34.87
CA ALA A 33 26.56 -32.03 -34.90
C ALA A 33 26.00 -32.39 -33.51
N ALA A 34 26.78 -33.09 -32.67
CA ALA A 34 26.37 -33.40 -31.30
C ALA A 34 26.36 -32.15 -30.40
N GLU A 35 27.36 -31.26 -30.52
CA GLU A 35 27.42 -30.00 -29.77
C GLU A 35 26.29 -29.04 -30.18
N GLU A 36 26.03 -28.87 -31.49
CA GLU A 36 24.92 -28.07 -32.01
C GLU A 36 23.57 -28.59 -31.50
N HIS A 37 23.40 -29.92 -31.43
CA HIS A 37 22.17 -30.53 -30.96
C HIS A 37 21.98 -30.35 -29.43
N GLU A 38 23.07 -30.29 -28.67
CA GLU A 38 23.03 -30.01 -27.22
C GLU A 38 22.73 -28.52 -26.95
N GLU A 39 23.32 -27.60 -27.73
CA GLU A 39 23.01 -26.17 -27.66
C GLU A 39 21.54 -25.89 -28.01
N LEU A 40 21.01 -26.51 -29.08
CA LEU A 40 19.60 -26.38 -29.43
C LEU A 40 18.67 -26.89 -28.30
N GLN A 41 19.05 -27.95 -27.60
CA GLN A 41 18.27 -28.45 -26.47
C GLN A 41 18.25 -27.46 -25.30
N LYS A 42 19.38 -26.82 -25.01
CA LYS A 42 19.48 -25.79 -23.96
C LYS A 42 18.62 -24.57 -24.28
N GLU A 43 18.69 -24.06 -25.51
CA GLU A 43 17.86 -22.93 -25.95
C GLU A 43 16.35 -23.26 -25.85
N LEU A 44 15.98 -24.49 -26.18
CA LEU A 44 14.60 -24.95 -26.14
C LEU A 44 14.08 -25.14 -24.70
N GLU A 45 14.97 -25.50 -23.76
CA GLU A 45 14.66 -25.51 -22.33
C GLU A 45 14.52 -24.10 -21.74
N GLU A 46 15.37 -23.15 -22.15
CA GLU A 46 15.27 -21.75 -21.73
C GLU A 46 13.96 -21.11 -22.23
N LEU A 47 13.57 -21.36 -23.48
CA LEU A 47 12.29 -20.91 -24.04
C LEU A 47 11.10 -21.47 -23.25
N LYS A 48 11.11 -22.77 -22.92
CA LYS A 48 10.07 -23.38 -22.08
C LYS A 48 10.04 -22.80 -20.66
N MET A 49 11.20 -22.41 -20.12
CA MET A 49 11.28 -21.76 -18.82
C MET A 49 10.65 -20.35 -18.87
N LEU A 50 10.91 -19.60 -19.94
CA LEU A 50 10.31 -18.28 -20.18
C LEU A 50 8.80 -18.36 -20.34
N GLU A 51 8.28 -19.29 -21.14
CA GLU A 51 6.82 -19.49 -21.27
C GLU A 51 6.17 -19.80 -19.93
N ARG A 52 6.79 -20.67 -19.11
CA ARG A 52 6.29 -20.96 -17.75
C ARG A 52 6.32 -19.74 -16.84
N LEU A 53 7.32 -18.88 -16.97
CA LEU A 53 7.41 -17.62 -16.21
C LEU A 53 6.30 -16.65 -16.61
N GLU A 54 6.02 -16.52 -17.90
CA GLU A 54 4.94 -15.70 -18.43
C GLU A 54 3.58 -16.22 -17.98
N GLU A 55 3.34 -17.52 -18.11
CA GLU A 55 2.09 -18.15 -17.68
C GLU A 55 1.87 -18.00 -16.16
N ASN A 56 2.95 -18.05 -15.36
CA ASN A 56 2.89 -17.79 -13.92
C ASN A 56 2.63 -16.30 -13.59
N LEU A 57 3.10 -15.36 -14.42
CA LEU A 57 2.81 -13.93 -14.29
C LEU A 57 1.36 -13.63 -14.66
N GLU A 58 0.83 -14.24 -15.72
CA GLU A 58 -0.58 -14.10 -16.10
C GLU A 58 -1.53 -14.74 -15.07
N LYS A 59 -1.17 -15.93 -14.56
CA LYS A 59 -1.95 -16.63 -13.51
C LYS A 59 -1.96 -15.88 -12.17
N ARG A 60 -0.99 -14.99 -11.90
CA ARG A 60 -0.94 -14.19 -10.67
C ARG A 60 -2.01 -13.09 -10.59
N GLY A 61 -2.83 -12.91 -11.63
CA GLY A 61 -3.94 -11.98 -11.62
C GLY A 61 -3.50 -10.50 -11.60
N PRO A 62 -4.44 -9.55 -11.72
CA PRO A 62 -4.11 -8.14 -11.69
C PRO A 62 -3.50 -7.77 -10.34
N HIS A 63 -2.25 -7.30 -10.36
CA HIS A 63 -1.50 -6.88 -9.17
C HIS A 63 -2.37 -5.95 -8.29
N PRO A 64 -2.46 -6.15 -6.97
CA PRO A 64 -3.32 -5.34 -6.09
C PRO A 64 -2.99 -3.83 -6.13
N LEU A 65 -1.77 -3.47 -6.54
CA LEU A 65 -1.31 -2.10 -6.73
C LEU A 65 -1.84 -1.43 -8.02
N LYS A 66 -2.36 -2.20 -8.98
CA LYS A 66 -2.85 -1.68 -10.27
C LYS A 66 -4.26 -1.07 -10.18
N LYS A 67 -4.94 -1.22 -9.03
CA LYS A 67 -6.28 -0.68 -8.76
C LYS A 67 -6.26 0.35 -7.62
N ILE A 68 -5.29 1.26 -7.60
CA ILE A 68 -5.48 2.50 -6.83
C ILE A 68 -6.55 3.29 -7.57
N THR A 69 -7.75 3.31 -7.01
CA THR A 69 -8.90 4.00 -7.60
C THR A 69 -8.89 5.45 -7.14
N TYR A 70 -9.52 6.37 -7.88
CA TYR A 70 -9.74 7.75 -7.40
C TYR A 70 -10.44 7.80 -6.04
N LYS A 71 -11.26 6.79 -5.71
CA LYS A 71 -11.87 6.63 -4.37
C LYS A 71 -10.81 6.45 -3.27
N ASP A 72 -9.78 5.65 -3.52
CA ASP A 72 -8.72 5.38 -2.55
C ASP A 72 -7.85 6.62 -2.34
N PHE A 73 -7.56 7.36 -3.42
CA PHE A 73 -6.91 8.67 -3.33
C PHE A 73 -7.74 9.68 -2.53
N ALA A 74 -9.05 9.76 -2.77
CA ALA A 74 -9.93 10.65 -2.02
C ALA A 74 -10.02 10.28 -0.53
N LYS A 75 -10.10 8.98 -0.20
CA LYS A 75 -10.06 8.49 1.19
C LYS A 75 -8.72 8.85 1.85
N GLY A 76 -7.61 8.64 1.15
CA GLY A 76 -6.26 8.99 1.62
C GLY A 76 -6.08 10.49 1.85
N ALA A 77 -6.52 11.32 0.90
CA ALA A 77 -6.45 12.77 0.99
C ALA A 77 -7.33 13.32 2.14
N LEU A 78 -8.55 12.78 2.30
CA LEU A 78 -9.44 13.16 3.40
C LEU A 78 -8.85 12.74 4.76
N GLY A 79 -8.29 11.54 4.85
CA GLY A 79 -7.62 11.05 6.06
C GLY A 79 -6.41 11.91 6.42
N ALA A 80 -5.56 12.24 5.45
CA ALA A 80 -4.42 13.13 5.65
C ALA A 80 -4.84 14.54 6.07
N PHE A 81 -5.87 15.11 5.44
CA PHE A 81 -6.42 16.41 5.81
C PHE A 81 -6.94 16.41 7.24
N ILE A 82 -7.74 15.41 7.63
CA ILE A 82 -8.24 15.26 9.00
C ILE A 82 -7.08 15.08 9.99
N GLY A 83 -6.06 14.30 9.63
CA GLY A 83 -4.86 14.12 10.45
C GLY A 83 -4.11 15.42 10.70
N ILE A 84 -3.90 16.23 9.67
CA ILE A 84 -3.27 17.56 9.78
C ILE A 84 -4.12 18.47 10.67
N VAL A 85 -5.42 18.58 10.39
CA VAL A 85 -6.33 19.43 11.18
C VAL A 85 -6.38 18.96 12.65
N ALA A 86 -6.41 17.67 12.91
CA ALA A 86 -6.36 17.10 14.26
C ALA A 86 -5.06 17.46 14.97
N HIS A 87 -3.91 17.27 14.31
CA HIS A 87 -2.61 17.61 14.87
C HIS A 87 -2.50 19.11 15.21
N TYR A 88 -2.87 19.99 14.28
CA TYR A 88 -2.91 21.43 14.52
C TYR A 88 -3.89 21.80 15.63
N THR A 89 -5.07 21.19 15.66
CA THR A 89 -6.05 21.44 16.73
C THR A 89 -5.50 21.01 18.08
N VAL A 90 -4.74 19.92 18.18
CA VAL A 90 -4.15 19.50 19.46
C VAL A 90 -3.13 20.54 19.94
N ILE A 91 -2.18 20.94 19.08
CA ILE A 91 -1.12 21.89 19.44
C ILE A 91 -1.69 23.28 19.76
N TYR A 92 -2.52 23.82 18.86
CA TYR A 92 -3.12 25.14 19.06
C TYR A 92 -4.25 25.13 20.07
N GLY A 93 -4.97 24.01 20.21
CA GLY A 93 -6.07 23.86 21.15
C GLY A 93 -5.62 24.06 22.59
N ILE A 94 -4.38 23.69 22.92
CA ILE A 94 -3.79 23.92 24.24
C ILE A 94 -3.55 25.41 24.48
N HIS A 95 -2.94 26.11 23.50
CA HIS A 95 -2.75 27.56 23.58
C HIS A 95 -4.08 28.32 23.66
N ILE A 96 -5.14 27.80 23.01
CA ILE A 96 -6.49 28.35 23.11
C ILE A 96 -7.11 28.04 24.48
N ALA A 97 -6.87 26.84 25.03
CA ALA A 97 -7.38 26.40 26.32
C ALA A 97 -6.87 27.23 27.51
N GLU A 98 -5.66 27.78 27.41
CA GLU A 98 -5.13 28.73 28.40
C GLU A 98 -6.03 29.97 28.52
N LYS A 99 -6.54 30.48 27.39
CA LYS A 99 -7.38 31.68 27.31
C LYS A 99 -8.88 31.40 27.50
N LEU A 100 -9.27 30.13 27.55
CA LEU A 100 -10.66 29.75 27.74
C LEU A 100 -11.07 29.86 29.22
N THR A 101 -12.29 30.35 29.45
CA THR A 101 -12.95 30.23 30.74
C THR A 101 -13.73 28.91 30.79
N ILE A 102 -14.00 28.40 31.99
CA ILE A 102 -14.76 27.15 32.19
C ILE A 102 -16.12 27.24 31.50
N THR A 103 -16.83 28.37 31.62
CA THR A 103 -18.12 28.58 30.95
C THR A 103 -18.01 28.45 29.43
N ARG A 104 -16.97 29.04 28.82
CA ARG A 104 -16.74 28.90 27.37
C ARG A 104 -16.39 27.47 26.99
N ALA A 105 -15.61 26.76 27.80
CA ALA A 105 -15.31 25.35 27.61
C ALA A 105 -16.58 24.46 27.67
N THR A 106 -17.49 24.71 28.62
CA THR A 106 -18.77 24.00 28.69
C THR A 106 -19.65 24.28 27.46
N ILE A 107 -19.69 25.53 26.99
CA ILE A 107 -20.39 25.89 25.75
C ILE A 107 -19.77 25.15 24.55
N LEU A 108 -18.45 25.03 24.48
CA LEU A 108 -17.77 24.29 23.41
C LEU A 108 -18.14 22.81 23.39
N PHE A 109 -18.27 22.16 24.55
CA PHE A 109 -18.73 20.76 24.61
C PHE A 109 -20.15 20.60 24.08
N ILE A 110 -21.08 21.46 24.51
CA ILE A 110 -22.47 21.44 24.03
C ILE A 110 -22.49 21.71 22.51
N LEU A 111 -21.73 22.71 22.06
CA LEU A 111 -21.64 23.06 20.65
C LEU A 111 -21.06 21.90 19.82
N ALA A 112 -20.02 21.23 20.31
CA ALA A 112 -19.46 20.06 19.66
C ALA A 112 -20.52 18.98 19.50
N TYR A 113 -21.25 18.64 20.56
CA TYR A 113 -22.32 17.65 20.50
C TYR A 113 -23.39 18.00 19.46
N VAL A 114 -23.86 19.26 19.45
CA VAL A 114 -24.84 19.75 18.46
C VAL A 114 -24.29 19.66 17.03
N LEU A 115 -23.05 20.10 16.81
CA LEU A 115 -22.40 20.04 15.50
C LEU A 115 -22.21 18.60 15.02
N GLY A 116 -21.82 17.68 15.91
CA GLY A 116 -21.74 16.25 15.61
C GLY A 116 -23.09 15.70 15.16
N GLY A 117 -24.19 16.09 15.82
CA GLY A 117 -25.54 15.72 15.43
C GLY A 117 -25.93 16.26 14.05
N VAL A 118 -25.65 17.53 13.78
CA VAL A 118 -25.87 18.14 12.45
C VAL A 118 -25.06 17.42 11.38
N PHE A 119 -23.78 17.12 11.64
CA PHE A 119 -22.91 16.45 10.70
C PHE A 119 -23.41 15.04 10.39
N LEU A 120 -23.76 14.27 11.43
CA LEU A 120 -24.25 12.90 11.29
C LEU A 120 -25.61 12.84 10.59
N TYR A 121 -26.48 13.82 10.84
CA TYR A 121 -27.74 13.98 10.11
C TYR A 121 -27.50 14.29 8.62
N ALA A 122 -26.65 15.27 8.32
CA ALA A 122 -26.40 15.75 6.97
C ALA A 122 -25.78 14.66 6.07
N THR A 123 -24.91 13.83 6.65
CA THR A 123 -24.10 12.86 5.92
C THR A 123 -24.76 11.48 5.81
N GLY A 124 -25.48 11.02 6.83
CA GLY A 124 -25.96 9.65 6.89
C GLY A 124 -27.48 9.46 6.81
N PHE A 125 -28.27 10.45 7.22
CA PHE A 125 -29.70 10.24 7.52
C PHE A 125 -30.67 11.05 6.67
N ARG A 126 -30.19 11.88 5.74
CA ARG A 126 -31.04 12.71 4.86
C ARG A 126 -32.07 11.92 4.03
N LYS A 127 -31.82 10.63 3.74
CA LYS A 127 -32.68 9.77 2.91
C LYS A 127 -33.27 8.55 3.63
N VAL A 128 -33.08 8.43 4.94
CA VAL A 128 -33.44 7.21 5.69
C VAL A 128 -34.88 7.31 6.23
N SER A 129 -35.60 6.18 6.28
CA SER A 129 -36.96 6.10 6.82
C SER A 129 -37.08 6.73 8.22
N THR A 130 -38.22 7.37 8.51
CA THR A 130 -38.53 8.08 9.76
C THR A 130 -38.31 7.24 11.03
N ARG A 131 -38.38 5.91 10.92
CA ARG A 131 -38.17 5.00 12.06
C ARG A 131 -36.71 4.96 12.54
N LEU A 132 -35.73 5.23 11.67
CA LEU A 132 -34.31 5.19 12.05
C LEU A 132 -33.79 6.48 12.70
N ILE A 133 -34.52 7.59 12.61
CA ILE A 133 -34.10 8.88 13.19
C ILE A 133 -33.96 8.78 14.72
N TRP A 134 -34.76 7.94 15.37
CA TRP A 134 -34.69 7.72 16.82
C TRP A 134 -33.40 7.05 17.32
N PHE A 135 -32.67 6.34 16.45
CA PHE A 135 -31.36 5.75 16.81
C PHE A 135 -30.19 6.74 16.66
N LEU A 136 -30.42 7.88 16.00
CA LEU A 136 -29.42 8.92 15.79
C LEU A 136 -28.83 9.48 17.10
N PRO A 137 -29.62 9.89 18.12
CA PRO A 137 -29.06 10.42 19.37
C PRO A 137 -28.23 9.40 20.12
N VAL A 138 -28.61 8.11 20.09
CA VAL A 138 -27.83 7.04 20.73
C VAL A 138 -26.47 6.90 20.07
N ARG A 139 -26.44 6.81 18.73
CA ARG A 139 -25.18 6.73 17.97
C ARG A 139 -24.30 7.95 18.19
N LEU A 140 -24.89 9.15 18.17
CA LEU A 140 -24.17 10.41 18.45
C LEU A 140 -23.56 10.39 19.86
N THR A 141 -24.30 9.91 20.87
CA THR A 141 -23.81 9.82 22.25
C THR A 141 -22.63 8.86 22.36
N VAL A 142 -22.70 7.70 21.68
CA VAL A 142 -21.59 6.74 21.65
C VAL A 142 -20.35 7.34 20.99
N LEU A 143 -20.51 7.96 19.81
CA LEU A 143 -19.40 8.61 19.10
C LEU A 143 -18.80 9.76 19.91
N TYR A 144 -19.64 10.53 20.60
CA TYR A 144 -19.19 11.59 21.50
C TYR A 144 -18.41 11.03 22.69
N GLY A 145 -18.88 9.97 23.34
CA GLY A 145 -18.16 9.29 24.41
C GLY A 145 -16.79 8.77 23.95
N ILE A 146 -16.73 8.12 22.80
CA ILE A 146 -15.46 7.66 22.20
C ILE A 146 -14.54 8.86 21.93
N SER A 147 -15.06 9.96 21.37
CA SER A 147 -14.26 11.15 21.09
C SER A 147 -13.68 11.79 22.35
N LEU A 148 -14.41 11.78 23.47
CA LEU A 148 -13.94 12.27 24.76
C LEU A 148 -12.81 11.40 25.31
N VAL A 149 -13.01 10.08 25.32
CA VAL A 149 -11.98 9.12 25.77
C VAL A 149 -10.72 9.26 24.94
N MET A 150 -10.85 9.34 23.60
CA MET A 150 -9.72 9.53 22.71
C MET A 150 -9.03 10.88 22.91
N SER A 151 -9.78 11.97 23.14
CA SER A 151 -9.20 13.28 23.42
C SER A 151 -8.37 13.27 24.71
N VAL A 152 -8.87 12.61 25.76
CA VAL A 152 -8.13 12.41 27.01
C VAL A 152 -6.89 11.56 26.79
N ALA A 153 -7.00 10.46 26.04
CA ALA A 153 -5.87 9.57 25.74
C ALA A 153 -4.77 10.27 24.93
N VAL A 154 -5.14 11.07 23.93
CA VAL A 154 -4.20 11.87 23.12
C VAL A 154 -3.52 12.92 23.98
N LEU A 155 -4.27 13.69 24.78
CA LEU A 155 -3.67 14.69 25.66
C LEU A 155 -2.74 14.05 26.69
N TYR A 156 -3.11 12.91 27.26
CA TYR A 156 -2.27 12.15 28.17
C TYR A 156 -0.96 11.68 27.52
N LEU A 157 -1.01 11.21 26.27
CA LEU A 157 0.17 10.71 25.57
C LEU A 157 1.14 11.82 25.16
N PHE A 158 0.62 12.95 24.70
CA PHE A 158 1.44 14.06 24.19
C PHE A 158 1.84 15.09 25.26
N PHE A 159 1.13 15.17 26.38
CA PHE A 159 1.37 16.16 27.45
C PHE A 159 1.47 15.47 28.81
N PRO A 160 2.69 15.10 29.26
CA PRO A 160 2.87 14.38 30.52
C PRO A 160 2.36 15.15 31.76
N ASP A 161 2.37 16.48 31.70
CA ASP A 161 1.87 17.35 32.77
C ASP A 161 0.33 17.40 32.87
N PHE A 162 -0.38 16.84 31.88
CA PHE A 162 -1.85 16.84 31.81
C PHE A 162 -2.51 16.26 33.07
N ILE A 163 -1.93 15.22 33.67
CA ILE A 163 -2.46 14.61 34.91
C ILE A 163 -2.40 15.58 36.09
N HIS A 164 -1.36 16.40 36.18
CA HIS A 164 -1.11 17.25 37.33
C HIS A 164 -2.08 18.45 37.36
N HIS A 165 -2.53 18.91 36.20
CA HIS A 165 -3.47 20.05 36.05
C HIS A 165 -4.88 19.64 35.58
N PHE A 166 -5.23 18.37 35.78
CA PHE A 166 -6.39 17.74 35.15
C PHE A 166 -7.73 18.44 35.41
N PHE A 167 -7.95 18.94 36.64
CA PHE A 167 -9.27 19.41 37.06
C PHE A 167 -9.75 20.66 36.31
N TRP A 168 -8.87 21.66 36.10
CA TRP A 168 -9.27 22.94 35.51
C TRP A 168 -8.70 23.16 34.12
N GLU A 169 -7.40 22.91 33.94
CA GLU A 169 -6.75 23.11 32.66
C GLU A 169 -7.00 21.92 31.73
N GLY A 170 -6.97 20.70 32.28
CA GLY A 170 -7.31 19.50 31.55
C GLY A 170 -8.72 19.56 30.97
N TYR A 171 -9.73 20.00 31.74
CA TYR A 171 -11.09 20.19 31.24
C TYR A 171 -11.16 21.15 30.04
N LYS A 172 -10.46 22.28 30.10
CA LYS A 172 -10.42 23.28 29.01
C LYS A 172 -9.72 22.74 27.76
N GLN A 173 -8.63 22.00 27.95
CA GLN A 173 -7.88 21.38 26.86
C GLN A 173 -8.71 20.28 26.18
N VAL A 174 -9.38 19.42 26.95
CA VAL A 174 -10.30 18.42 26.42
C VAL A 174 -11.41 19.11 25.65
N ALA A 175 -12.01 20.18 26.17
CA ALA A 175 -13.06 20.94 25.48
C ALA A 175 -12.60 21.49 24.12
N ALA A 176 -11.39 22.02 24.05
CA ALA A 176 -10.81 22.59 22.83
C ALA A 176 -10.57 21.53 21.75
N VAL A 177 -10.18 20.31 22.14
CA VAL A 177 -9.81 19.23 21.20
C VAL A 177 -10.99 18.33 20.83
N THR A 178 -12.01 18.22 21.70
CA THR A 178 -13.15 17.31 21.53
C THR A 178 -13.95 17.59 20.26
N LEU A 179 -14.06 18.85 19.83
CA LEU A 179 -14.77 19.18 18.59
C LEU A 179 -14.14 18.48 17.38
N THR A 180 -12.82 18.58 17.23
CA THR A 180 -12.11 17.97 16.11
C THR A 180 -12.10 16.44 16.22
N ALA A 181 -11.97 15.90 17.44
CA ALA A 181 -12.08 14.47 17.68
C ALA A 181 -13.46 13.92 17.31
N LEU A 182 -14.53 14.64 17.65
CA LEU A 182 -15.90 14.26 17.30
C LEU A 182 -16.15 14.31 15.80
N ILE A 183 -15.67 15.36 15.11
CA ILE A 183 -15.76 15.44 13.66
C ILE A 183 -15.03 14.25 13.02
N GLY A 184 -13.81 13.93 13.48
CA GLY A 184 -13.07 12.77 13.01
C GLY A 184 -13.80 11.44 13.24
N ALA A 185 -14.40 11.25 14.43
CA ALA A 185 -15.19 10.07 14.75
C ALA A 185 -16.43 9.95 13.84
N CYS A 186 -17.15 11.06 13.62
CA CYS A 186 -18.27 11.12 12.68
C CYS A 186 -17.83 10.82 11.24
N THR A 187 -16.67 11.30 10.81
CA THR A 187 -16.16 11.00 9.46
C THR A 187 -15.77 9.53 9.31
N ALA A 188 -15.10 8.94 10.31
CA ALA A 188 -14.75 7.52 10.29
C ALA A 188 -16.00 6.62 10.24
N ASP A 189 -17.02 6.98 11.01
CA ASP A 189 -18.33 6.31 11.05
C ASP A 189 -19.08 6.34 9.69
N LEU A 190 -18.81 7.35 8.84
CA LEU A 190 -19.35 7.43 7.49
C LEU A 190 -18.59 6.58 6.48
N ILE A 191 -17.26 6.48 6.64
CA ILE A 191 -16.40 5.71 5.74
C ILE A 191 -16.62 4.20 5.93
N GLY A 192 -16.90 3.74 7.15
CA GLY A 192 -17.10 2.32 7.47
C GLY A 192 -18.44 1.70 7.04
N LYS A 193 -19.24 2.40 6.22
CA LYS A 193 -20.55 1.94 5.74
C LYS A 193 -20.52 1.28 4.35
N GLU A 194 -19.35 1.21 3.70
CA GLU A 194 -19.09 0.38 2.51
C GLU A 194 -18.51 -0.97 2.91
#